data_AF-A0A9Q0GVH2-F1
#
_entry.id   AF-A0A9Q0GVH2-F1
#
_cell.length_a   1.000
_cell.length_b   1.000
_cell.length_c   1.000
_cell.angle_alpha   90.00
_cell.angle_beta   90.00
_cell.angle_gamma   90.00
#
_symmetry.space_group_name_H-M   'P 1'
#
loop_
_entity.id
_entity.type
_entity.pdbx_description
1 polymer ?
#
loop_
_entity_poly.entity_id
_entity_poly.type
_entity_poly.pdbx_seq_one_letter_code
_entity_poly.pdbx_strand_id
1 'polypeptide(L)'
;MEVAREDRDRKEQEIEALRRHEAAGWLRKMVGVVGANDLPAEPSENEFRLGLSSGIILCNVLNKVQLGAVPKVVENPSDAVNVLDRAALSAFQYFENVRNFLIVVEEMGLPTFEASDLDQEGNLHKL
;
A
#
# COMPACT_ATOMS: atom_id res chain seq x y z
N MET A 1 -23.58 21.90 20.64
CA MET A 1 -22.65 22.16 19.52
C MET A 1 -21.55 21.10 19.46
N GLU A 2 -21.04 20.65 20.60
CA GLU A 2 -20.00 19.61 20.72
C GLU A 2 -20.45 18.21 20.28
N VAL A 3 -21.62 17.75 20.74
CA VAL A 3 -22.25 16.48 20.29
C VAL A 3 -22.41 16.39 18.77
N ALA A 4 -22.77 17.49 18.11
CA ALA A 4 -22.94 17.54 16.66
C ALA A 4 -21.61 17.54 15.88
N ARG A 5 -20.49 17.88 16.55
CA ARG A 5 -19.13 17.76 16.00
C ARG A 5 -18.64 16.32 16.16
N GLU A 6 -18.78 15.74 17.36
CA GLU A 6 -18.44 14.34 17.62
C GLU A 6 -19.19 13.36 16.68
N ASP A 7 -20.47 13.61 16.42
CA ASP A 7 -21.27 12.83 15.47
C ASP A 7 -20.79 12.95 14.02
N ARG A 8 -20.20 14.09 13.66
CA ARG A 8 -19.62 14.32 12.33
C ARG A 8 -18.28 13.59 12.22
N ASP A 9 -17.41 13.78 13.19
CA ASP A 9 -16.07 13.18 13.21
C ASP A 9 -16.16 11.64 13.18
N ARG A 10 -17.10 11.05 13.93
CA ARG A 10 -17.38 9.61 13.87
C ARG A 10 -17.80 9.16 12.46
N LYS A 11 -18.71 9.90 11.82
CA LYS A 11 -19.17 9.55 10.46
C LYS A 11 -18.04 9.67 9.44
N GLU A 12 -17.18 10.66 9.58
CA GLU A 12 -16.00 10.83 8.72
C GLU A 12 -15.05 9.64 8.88
N GLN A 13 -14.75 9.22 10.12
CA GLN A 13 -13.94 8.03 10.41
C GLN A 13 -14.55 6.74 9.85
N GLU A 14 -15.88 6.57 9.95
CA GLU A 14 -16.57 5.42 9.38
C GLU A 14 -16.48 5.39 7.84
N ILE A 15 -16.61 6.54 7.17
CA ILE A 15 -16.45 6.65 5.71
C ILE A 15 -15.02 6.31 5.28
N GLU A 16 -14.02 6.77 6.03
CA GLU A 16 -12.62 6.48 5.75
C GLU A 16 -12.27 5.01 5.95
N ALA A 17 -12.80 4.39 7.01
CA ALA A 17 -12.66 2.95 7.20
C ALA A 17 -13.31 2.16 6.04
N LEU A 18 -14.51 2.54 5.62
CA LEU A 18 -15.20 1.90 4.49
C LEU A 18 -14.39 1.99 3.20
N ARG A 19 -13.86 3.17 2.86
CA ARG A 19 -13.01 3.37 1.68
C ARG A 19 -11.76 2.48 1.75
N ARG A 20 -11.14 2.38 2.92
CA ARG A 20 -9.97 1.52 3.14
C ARG A 20 -10.29 0.04 2.96
N HIS A 21 -11.43 -0.40 3.46
CA HIS A 21 -11.89 -1.78 3.31
C HIS A 21 -12.21 -2.11 1.85
N GLU A 22 -12.85 -1.18 1.13
CA GLU A 22 -13.12 -1.32 -0.31
C GLU A 22 -11.81 -1.41 -1.11
N ALA A 23 -10.84 -0.53 -0.83
CA ALA A 23 -9.52 -0.56 -1.45
C ALA A 23 -8.81 -1.89 -1.18
N ALA A 24 -8.77 -2.34 0.08
CA ALA A 24 -8.16 -3.61 0.46
C ALA A 24 -8.83 -4.80 -0.25
N GLY A 25 -10.16 -4.81 -0.31
CA GLY A 25 -10.94 -5.81 -1.03
C GLY A 25 -10.61 -5.84 -2.53
N TRP A 26 -10.49 -4.66 -3.16
CA TRP A 26 -10.12 -4.56 -4.57
C TRP A 26 -8.70 -5.04 -4.84
N LEU A 27 -7.71 -4.64 -4.03
CA LEU A 27 -6.32 -5.10 -4.15
C LEU A 27 -6.23 -6.62 -4.05
N ARG A 28 -6.87 -7.22 -3.03
CA ARG A 28 -6.92 -8.68 -2.84
C ARG A 28 -7.59 -9.40 -4.00
N LYS A 29 -8.59 -8.80 -4.63
CA LYS A 29 -9.23 -9.35 -5.84
C LYS A 29 -8.28 -9.32 -7.05
N MET A 30 -7.49 -8.26 -7.20
CA MET A 30 -6.58 -8.09 -8.34
C MET A 30 -5.38 -9.03 -8.30
N VAL A 31 -4.73 -9.16 -7.14
CA VAL A 31 -3.49 -9.97 -7.01
C VAL A 31 -3.71 -11.32 -6.33
N GLY A 32 -4.93 -11.60 -5.86
CA GLY A 32 -5.27 -12.82 -5.13
C GLY A 32 -4.82 -12.79 -3.68
N VAL A 33 -5.34 -13.73 -2.87
CA VAL A 33 -5.02 -13.83 -1.44
C VAL A 33 -3.51 -13.98 -1.21
N VAL A 34 -2.84 -14.79 -2.03
CA VAL A 34 -1.39 -15.00 -1.94
C VAL A 34 -0.59 -13.74 -2.30
N GLY A 35 -1.05 -12.96 -3.29
CA GLY A 35 -0.37 -11.73 -3.70
C GLY A 35 -0.60 -10.54 -2.75
N ALA A 36 -1.59 -10.64 -1.86
CA ALA A 36 -1.93 -9.65 -0.85
C ALA A 36 -2.00 -10.27 0.56
N ASN A 37 -1.12 -11.24 0.85
CA ASN A 37 -1.09 -11.95 2.13
C ASN A 37 -0.93 -11.00 3.33
N ASP A 38 -0.24 -9.87 3.12
CA ASP A 38 0.03 -8.86 4.15
C ASP A 38 -1.12 -7.85 4.33
N LEU A 39 -2.25 -8.04 3.63
CA LEU A 39 -3.39 -7.11 3.65
C LEU A 39 -4.69 -7.80 4.09
N PRO A 40 -5.17 -7.54 5.33
CA PRO A 40 -6.47 -7.99 5.81
C PRO A 40 -7.65 -7.49 4.96
N ALA A 41 -8.83 -8.11 5.12
CA ALA A 41 -10.06 -7.68 4.43
C ALA A 41 -10.58 -6.33 4.93
N GLU A 42 -10.49 -6.13 6.25
CA GLU A 42 -10.92 -4.92 6.95
C GLU A 42 -9.73 -4.39 7.77
N PRO A 43 -8.71 -3.84 7.10
CA PRO A 43 -7.50 -3.41 7.80
C PRO A 43 -7.75 -2.12 8.59
N SER A 44 -7.12 -2.01 9.75
CA SER A 44 -6.88 -0.71 10.37
C SER A 44 -6.02 0.18 9.45
N GLU A 45 -5.96 1.47 9.76
CA GLU A 45 -5.14 2.42 9.00
C GLU A 45 -3.67 1.99 8.96
N ASN A 46 -3.14 1.60 10.11
CA ASN A 46 -1.78 1.14 10.24
C ASN A 46 -1.53 -0.20 9.51
N GLU A 47 -2.46 -1.15 9.56
CA GLU A 47 -2.32 -2.42 8.82
C GLU A 47 -2.36 -2.21 7.31
N PHE A 48 -3.24 -1.32 6.83
CA PHE A 48 -3.32 -0.98 5.41
C PHE A 48 -2.01 -0.37 4.92
N ARG A 49 -1.48 0.60 5.68
CA ARG A 49 -0.19 1.22 5.40
C ARG A 49 0.95 0.21 5.39
N LEU A 50 1.06 -0.62 6.44
CA LEU A 50 2.11 -1.63 6.54
C LEU A 50 2.05 -2.63 5.39
N GLY A 51 0.86 -3.11 5.02
CA GLY A 51 0.68 -4.01 3.88
C GLY A 51 1.10 -3.42 2.54
N LEU A 52 0.98 -2.10 2.36
CA LEU A 52 1.37 -1.40 1.14
C LEU A 52 2.81 -0.87 1.15
N SER A 53 3.43 -0.72 2.33
CA SER A 53 4.75 -0.11 2.52
C SER A 53 5.89 -0.79 1.76
N SER A 54 5.77 -2.09 1.45
CA SER A 54 6.77 -2.82 0.65
C SER A 54 6.73 -2.46 -0.84
N GLY A 55 5.66 -1.80 -1.29
CA GLY A 55 5.35 -1.52 -2.70
C GLY A 55 4.99 -2.75 -3.54
N ILE A 56 5.10 -3.98 -2.99
CA ILE A 56 4.91 -5.22 -3.75
C ILE A 56 3.47 -5.35 -4.25
N ILE A 57 2.49 -5.15 -3.37
CA ILE A 57 1.06 -5.22 -3.74
C ILE A 57 0.75 -4.19 -4.82
N LEU A 58 1.26 -2.96 -4.67
CA LEU A 58 1.04 -1.86 -5.62
C LEU A 58 1.60 -2.19 -7.01
N CYS A 59 2.86 -2.61 -7.09
CA CYS A 59 3.49 -3.03 -8.34
C CYS A 59 2.77 -4.21 -8.99
N ASN A 60 2.39 -5.21 -8.19
CA ASN A 60 1.71 -6.40 -8.69
C ASN A 60 0.32 -6.06 -9.26
N VAL A 61 -0.43 -5.17 -8.61
CA VAL A 61 -1.70 -4.68 -9.13
C VAL A 61 -1.51 -3.93 -10.44
N LEU A 62 -0.51 -3.07 -10.53
CA LEU A 62 -0.23 -2.32 -11.75
C LEU A 62 0.11 -3.27 -12.91
N ASN A 63 0.88 -4.32 -12.63
CA ASN A 63 1.17 -5.39 -13.58
C ASN A 63 -0.05 -6.23 -13.97
N LYS A 64 -1.11 -6.28 -13.15
CA LYS A 64 -2.40 -6.89 -13.52
C LYS A 64 -3.23 -5.99 -14.43
N VAL A 65 -3.18 -4.68 -14.22
CA VAL A 65 -3.89 -3.68 -15.05
C VAL A 65 -3.22 -3.54 -16.41
N GLN A 66 -1.89 -3.40 -16.43
CA GLN A 66 -1.08 -3.35 -17.63
C GLN A 66 0.10 -4.29 -17.48
N LEU A 67 0.08 -5.37 -18.26
CA LEU A 67 1.15 -6.37 -18.24
C LEU A 67 2.51 -5.73 -18.53
N GLY A 68 3.45 -5.93 -17.60
CA GLY A 68 4.83 -5.43 -17.73
C GLY A 68 5.02 -3.94 -17.41
N ALA A 69 4.01 -3.28 -16.83
CA ALA A 69 4.09 -1.89 -16.38
C ALA A 69 5.26 -1.63 -15.42
N VAL A 70 5.47 -2.52 -14.45
CA VAL A 70 6.64 -2.53 -13.57
C VAL A 70 7.53 -3.73 -13.94
N PRO A 71 8.67 -3.52 -14.62
CA PRO A 71 9.49 -4.60 -15.18
C PRO A 71 10.12 -5.53 -14.14
N LYS A 72 10.40 -5.01 -12.94
CA LYS A 72 10.99 -5.78 -11.84
C LYS A 72 10.32 -5.39 -10.53
N VAL A 73 9.63 -6.35 -9.92
CA VAL A 73 9.12 -6.25 -8.56
C VAL A 73 10.07 -7.04 -7.67
N VAL A 74 10.66 -6.37 -6.68
CA VAL A 74 11.55 -7.03 -5.73
C VAL A 74 10.70 -7.65 -4.64
N GLU A 75 10.56 -8.97 -4.70
CA GLU A 75 9.99 -9.77 -3.62
C GLU A 75 11.10 -10.12 -2.61
N ASN A 76 10.73 -10.17 -1.34
CA ASN A 76 11.66 -10.44 -0.25
C ASN A 76 12.38 -11.79 -0.50
N PRO A 77 13.72 -11.86 -0.53
CA PRO A 77 14.40 -13.13 -0.76
C PRO A 77 14.17 -14.03 0.46
N SER A 78 13.33 -15.07 0.34
CA SER A 78 13.04 -16.00 1.44
C SER A 78 14.32 -16.67 2.01
N ASP A 79 15.40 -16.80 1.21
CA ASP A 79 16.56 -17.67 1.49
C ASP A 79 17.89 -16.99 1.94
N ALA A 80 17.87 -15.93 2.75
CA ALA A 80 19.10 -15.30 3.29
C ALA A 80 19.43 -15.66 4.77
N VAL A 81 20.68 -16.01 5.04
CA VAL A 81 21.15 -16.69 6.27
C VAL A 81 21.32 -15.75 7.49
N ASN A 82 21.17 -14.42 7.36
CA ASN A 82 21.38 -13.47 8.47
C ASN A 82 20.31 -12.35 8.53
N VAL A 83 19.83 -12.02 9.74
CA VAL A 83 18.56 -11.29 9.97
C VAL A 83 18.69 -9.76 9.91
N LEU A 84 19.81 -9.20 10.36
CA LEU A 84 19.98 -7.73 10.50
C LEU A 84 20.32 -7.03 9.17
N ASP A 85 21.25 -7.57 8.38
CA ASP A 85 21.55 -7.05 7.04
C ASP A 85 20.38 -7.24 6.07
N ARG A 86 19.58 -8.30 6.27
CA ARG A 86 18.34 -8.57 5.53
C ARG A 86 17.31 -7.46 5.73
N ALA A 87 17.12 -6.97 6.95
CA ALA A 87 16.15 -5.91 7.23
C ALA A 87 16.52 -4.60 6.51
N ALA A 88 17.79 -4.20 6.57
CA ALA A 88 18.26 -2.98 5.91
C ALA A 88 18.24 -3.08 4.38
N LEU A 89 18.65 -4.23 3.82
CA LEU A 89 18.57 -4.46 2.36
C LEU A 89 17.13 -4.55 1.86
N SER A 90 16.22 -5.16 2.64
CA SER A 90 14.80 -5.26 2.30
C SER A 90 14.11 -3.89 2.29
N ALA A 91 14.44 -3.00 3.25
CA ALA A 91 13.89 -1.65 3.28
C ALA A 91 14.29 -0.82 2.06
N PHE A 92 15.57 -0.90 1.64
CA PHE A 92 16.03 -0.22 0.43
C PHE A 92 15.35 -0.74 -0.84
N GLN A 93 15.17 -2.06 -0.94
CA GLN A 93 14.52 -2.70 -2.10
C GLN A 93 13.01 -2.40 -2.16
N TYR A 94 12.34 -2.31 -1.01
CA TYR A 94 10.94 -1.90 -0.94
C TYR A 94 10.73 -0.47 -1.38
N PHE A 95 11.67 0.42 -1.06
CA PHE A 95 11.66 1.77 -1.58
C PHE A 95 11.74 1.78 -3.12
N GLU A 96 12.52 0.89 -3.74
CA GLU A 96 12.55 0.77 -5.21
C GLU A 96 11.19 0.36 -5.78
N ASN A 97 10.47 -0.55 -5.14
CA ASN A 97 9.12 -0.94 -5.58
C ASN A 97 8.16 0.26 -5.56
N VAL A 98 8.09 0.98 -4.43
CA VAL A 98 7.22 2.16 -4.31
C VAL A 98 7.59 3.21 -5.34
N ARG A 99 8.88 3.52 -5.51
CA ARG A 99 9.36 4.46 -6.52
C ARG A 99 8.96 4.06 -7.94
N ASN A 100 9.15 2.79 -8.31
CA ASN A 100 8.82 2.30 -9.64
C ASN A 100 7.32 2.37 -9.91
N PHE A 101 6.49 2.03 -8.92
CA PHE A 101 5.05 2.21 -9.01
C PHE A 101 4.67 3.68 -9.27
N LEU A 102 5.22 4.61 -8.49
CA LEU A 102 4.91 6.04 -8.61
C LEU A 102 5.28 6.62 -9.97
N ILE A 103 6.44 6.24 -10.52
CA ILE A 103 6.86 6.65 -11.88
C ILE A 103 5.82 6.22 -12.91
N VAL A 104 5.37 4.96 -12.86
CA VAL A 104 4.44 4.44 -13.86
C VAL A 104 3.05 5.07 -13.71
N VAL A 105 2.56 5.27 -12.48
CA VAL A 105 1.28 5.95 -12.23
C VAL A 105 1.31 7.38 -12.74
N GLU A 106 2.41 8.09 -12.55
CA GLU A 106 2.63 9.44 -13.09
C GLU A 106 2.66 9.44 -14.63
N GLU A 107 3.37 8.49 -15.25
CA GLU A 107 3.40 8.32 -16.72
C GLU A 107 2.02 7.99 -17.30
N MET A 108 1.16 7.30 -16.54
CA MET A 108 -0.24 7.05 -16.89
C MET A 108 -1.15 8.27 -16.70
N GLY A 109 -0.67 9.36 -16.09
CA GLY A 109 -1.45 10.56 -15.79
C GLY A 109 -2.49 10.36 -14.69
N LEU A 110 -2.29 9.39 -13.81
CA LEU A 110 -3.16 9.11 -12.68
C LEU A 110 -2.79 9.96 -11.45
N PRO A 111 -3.73 10.24 -10.53
CA PRO A 111 -3.39 10.83 -9.24
C PRO A 111 -2.33 9.99 -8.52
N THR A 112 -1.33 10.65 -7.96
CA THR A 112 -0.18 10.02 -7.30
C THR A 112 -0.04 10.49 -5.85
N PHE A 113 0.82 9.82 -5.10
CA PHE A 113 1.16 10.11 -3.71
C PHE A 113 2.68 10.13 -3.53
N GLU A 114 3.17 10.49 -2.35
CA GLU A 114 4.60 10.49 -2.03
C GLU A 114 4.98 9.24 -1.24
N ALA A 115 6.20 8.71 -1.41
CA ALA A 115 6.64 7.55 -0.62
C ALA A 115 6.50 7.77 0.91
N SER A 116 6.68 9.01 1.37
CA SER A 116 6.48 9.45 2.75
C SER A 116 5.05 9.28 3.26
N ASP A 117 4.04 9.27 2.37
CA ASP A 117 2.65 9.03 2.75
C ASP A 117 2.44 7.58 3.26
N LEU A 118 3.35 6.65 2.95
CA LEU A 118 3.36 5.27 3.48
C LEU A 118 4.21 5.09 4.76
N ASP A 119 4.96 6.11 5.17
CA ASP A 119 5.78 6.06 6.39
C ASP A 119 4.91 6.12 7.66
N GLN A 120 5.48 5.82 8.83
CA GLN A 120 4.71 5.79 10.10
C GLN A 120 3.98 7.10 10.43
N GLU A 121 4.47 8.22 9.93
CA GLU A 121 3.89 9.57 10.12
C GLU A 121 3.20 10.08 8.84
N GLY A 122 3.04 9.21 7.84
CA GLY A 122 2.51 9.55 6.52
C GLY A 122 1.00 9.79 6.50
N ASN A 123 0.54 10.54 5.50
CA ASN A 123 -0.86 10.87 5.32
C ASN A 123 -1.53 9.90 4.32
N LEU A 124 -2.33 8.97 4.82
CA LEU A 124 -3.04 7.99 3.99
C LEU A 124 -4.29 8.52 3.29
N HIS A 125 -4.73 9.76 3.52
CA HIS A 125 -5.89 10.31 2.82
C HIS A 125 -5.66 10.51 1.31
N LYS A 126 -4.40 10.39 0.84
CA LYS A 126 -4.03 10.43 -0.57
C LYS A 126 -4.01 9.05 -1.25
N LEU A 127 -4.12 7.97 -0.49
CA LEU A 127 -4.01 6.59 -0.95
C LEU A 127 -5.37 5.95 -1.26
#